data_AF-A0A7K7VY21-F1
#
_entry.id   AF-A0A7K7VY21-F1
#
_cell.length_a   1.000
_cell.length_b   1.000
_cell.length_c   1.000
_cell.angle_alpha   90.00
_cell.angle_beta   90.00
_cell.angle_gamma   90.00
#
_symmetry.space_group_name_H-M   'P 1'
#
loop_
_entity.id
_entity.type
_entity.pdbx_description
1 polymer ?
#
loop_
_entity_poly.entity_id
_entity_poly.type
_entity_poly.pdbx_seq_one_letter_code
_entity_poly.pdbx_strand_id
1 'polypeptide(L)'
;YFHRFYMFHSFKQFPRYVTGACCLFLAGKVEETPKKCKDIIKTARSLLNDVQFGQFGDDPKEEVMVLERILLQTIKFDLQVEHPYQFLLKYAKQLKGDKNKIQKLVQMAWTFVNDSLCTTLSLQWEPEIIAVAVMYLAGRLCKFEIQEWTSKPMYRRWWEQFVQDVPVDVLEDICHQILDLYSQGKQQMPHHTPHQLQQPPSLQSAPQAPPVQQSQQPQSSEQSQAQQQKESQQSTQQQQQQQQTQAQQSKKPSPQSSPPRQIKRPAV
;
A
#
# COMPACT_ATOMS: atom_id res chain seq x y z
N TYR A 1 -4.75 2.77 -1.86
CA TYR A 1 -4.05 2.44 -0.60
C TYR A 1 -2.58 2.84 -0.60
N PHE A 2 -1.77 2.40 -1.56
CA PHE A 2 -0.32 2.66 -1.62
C PHE A 2 0.06 4.14 -1.40
N HIS A 3 -0.54 5.06 -2.17
CA HIS A 3 -0.30 6.50 -2.02
C HIS A 3 -0.63 7.02 -0.61
N ARG A 4 -1.79 6.62 -0.06
CA ARG A 4 -2.19 7.00 1.30
C ARG A 4 -1.22 6.46 2.36
N PHE A 5 -0.68 5.25 2.17
CA PHE A 5 0.29 4.66 3.11
C PHE A 5 1.56 5.50 3.22
N TYR A 6 2.11 5.97 2.10
CA TYR A 6 3.33 6.78 2.08
C TYR A 6 3.13 8.25 2.46
N MET A 7 1.90 8.67 2.77
CA MET A 7 1.68 9.93 3.49
C MET A 7 2.03 9.84 4.97
N PHE A 8 2.09 8.62 5.53
CA PHE A 8 2.40 8.38 6.95
C PHE A 8 3.74 7.69 7.17
N HIS A 9 4.23 6.96 6.16
CA HIS A 9 5.44 6.15 6.26
C HIS A 9 6.49 6.54 5.22
N SER A 10 7.76 6.29 5.51
CA SER A 10 8.87 6.60 4.60
C SER A 10 9.21 5.42 3.69
N PHE A 11 9.52 5.70 2.42
CA PHE A 11 10.12 4.74 1.48
C PHE A 11 11.44 4.14 1.96
N LYS A 12 12.15 4.80 2.88
CA LYS A 12 13.39 4.29 3.47
C LYS A 12 13.16 3.16 4.47
N GLN A 13 11.99 3.15 5.11
CA GLN A 13 11.63 2.18 6.15
C GLN A 13 10.78 1.04 5.58
N PHE A 14 9.87 1.37 4.66
CA PHE A 14 8.95 0.41 4.06
C PHE A 14 9.25 0.26 2.57
N PRO A 15 9.81 -0.90 2.14
CA PRO A 15 10.12 -1.14 0.74
C PRO A 15 8.87 -1.11 -0.15
N ARG A 16 8.98 -0.42 -1.29
CA ARG A 16 7.84 -0.13 -2.17
C ARG A 16 7.22 -1.37 -2.81
N TYR A 17 8.00 -2.39 -3.16
CA TYR A 17 7.44 -3.57 -3.81
C TYR A 17 6.67 -4.47 -2.83
N VAL A 18 7.16 -4.59 -1.59
CA VAL A 18 6.45 -5.29 -0.51
C VAL A 18 5.13 -4.57 -0.19
N THR A 19 5.18 -3.25 -0.04
CA THR A 19 4.00 -2.41 0.20
C THR A 19 3.00 -2.50 -0.96
N GLY A 20 3.49 -2.50 -2.21
CA GLY A 20 2.65 -2.68 -3.40
C GLY A 20 1.96 -4.04 -3.44
N ALA A 21 2.68 -5.12 -3.17
CA ALA A 21 2.12 -6.47 -3.09
C ALA A 21 1.07 -6.60 -1.97
N CYS A 22 1.35 -6.01 -0.80
CA CYS A 22 0.43 -5.95 0.32
C CYS A 22 -0.85 -5.16 -0.02
N CYS A 23 -0.71 -3.98 -0.66
CA CYS A 23 -1.85 -3.19 -1.11
C CYS A 23 -2.72 -3.95 -2.11
N LEU A 24 -2.11 -4.66 -3.07
CA LEU A 24 -2.84 -5.47 -4.06
C LEU A 24 -3.54 -6.66 -3.41
N PHE A 25 -2.89 -7.32 -2.43
CA PHE A 25 -3.47 -8.40 -1.66
C PHE A 25 -4.71 -7.95 -0.88
N LEU A 26 -4.62 -6.82 -0.19
CA LEU A 26 -5.74 -6.24 0.55
C LEU A 26 -6.86 -5.79 -0.40
N ALA A 27 -6.54 -5.06 -1.47
CA ALA A 27 -7.52 -4.59 -2.45
C ALA A 27 -8.29 -5.76 -3.09
N GLY A 28 -7.63 -6.87 -3.42
CA GLY A 28 -8.32 -8.06 -3.93
C GLY A 28 -9.36 -8.62 -2.95
N LYS A 29 -9.12 -8.53 -1.63
CA LYS A 29 -10.13 -8.95 -0.64
C LYS A 29 -11.30 -7.97 -0.56
N VAL A 30 -11.02 -6.66 -0.57
CA VAL A 30 -12.04 -5.60 -0.46
C VAL A 30 -12.95 -5.57 -1.70
N GLU A 31 -12.37 -5.75 -2.88
CA GLU A 31 -13.07 -5.73 -4.17
C GLU A 31 -13.66 -7.11 -4.55
N GLU A 32 -13.77 -8.04 -3.59
CA GLU A 32 -14.33 -9.39 -3.79
C GLU A 32 -13.68 -10.18 -4.96
N THR A 33 -12.40 -9.91 -5.21
CA THR A 33 -11.56 -10.59 -6.21
C THR A 33 -10.26 -11.16 -5.59
N PRO A 34 -10.36 -11.92 -4.48
CA PRO A 34 -9.19 -12.27 -3.68
C PRO A 34 -8.20 -13.16 -4.43
N LYS A 35 -6.91 -12.92 -4.18
CA LYS A 35 -5.81 -13.77 -4.66
C LYS A 35 -5.00 -14.29 -3.49
N LYS A 36 -4.45 -15.50 -3.62
CA LYS A 36 -3.57 -16.06 -2.59
C LYS A 36 -2.30 -15.21 -2.53
N CYS A 37 -1.84 -14.85 -1.33
CA CYS A 37 -0.60 -14.10 -1.13
C CYS A 37 0.59 -14.76 -1.84
N LYS A 38 0.68 -16.10 -1.80
CA LYS A 38 1.72 -16.87 -2.52
C LYS A 38 1.72 -16.62 -4.04
N ASP A 39 0.56 -16.43 -4.65
CA ASP A 39 0.46 -16.21 -6.09
C ASP A 39 0.89 -14.78 -6.46
N ILE A 40 0.54 -13.79 -5.62
CA ILE A 40 1.03 -12.41 -5.77
C ILE A 40 2.56 -12.36 -5.69
N ILE A 41 3.16 -13.08 -4.73
CA ILE A 41 4.62 -13.15 -4.57
C ILE A 41 5.28 -13.82 -5.78
N LYS A 42 4.70 -14.92 -6.29
CA LYS A 42 5.20 -15.57 -7.52
C LYS A 42 5.19 -14.61 -8.71
N THR A 43 4.10 -13.85 -8.88
CA THR A 43 4.02 -12.83 -9.93
C THR A 43 5.03 -11.71 -9.72
N ALA A 44 5.21 -11.22 -8.48
CA ALA A 44 6.24 -10.23 -8.16
C ALA A 44 7.64 -10.77 -8.52
N ARG A 45 7.96 -12.02 -8.20
CA ARG A 45 9.23 -12.67 -8.57
C ARG A 45 9.44 -12.75 -10.08
N SER A 46 8.39 -12.96 -10.87
CA SER A 46 8.50 -12.99 -12.33
C SER A 46 8.68 -11.61 -12.99
N LEU A 47 8.27 -10.54 -12.30
CA LEU A 47 8.29 -9.17 -12.84
C LEU A 47 9.49 -8.35 -12.35
N LEU A 48 10.05 -8.69 -11.20
CA LEU A 48 11.13 -7.96 -10.54
C LEU A 48 12.49 -8.66 -10.73
N ASN A 49 13.56 -7.89 -10.87
CA ASN A 49 14.91 -8.43 -10.84
C ASN A 49 15.33 -8.84 -9.41
N ASP A 50 16.48 -9.52 -9.26
CA ASP A 50 16.93 -10.04 -7.97
C ASP A 50 17.12 -8.95 -6.90
N VAL A 51 17.63 -7.77 -7.27
CA VAL A 51 17.83 -6.65 -6.33
C VAL A 51 16.49 -6.09 -5.86
N GLN A 52 15.52 -5.97 -6.77
CA GLN A 52 14.17 -5.49 -6.46
C GLN A 52 13.40 -6.51 -5.60
N PHE A 53 13.50 -7.79 -5.95
CA PHE A 53 12.84 -8.87 -5.21
C PHE A 53 13.50 -9.11 -3.84
N GLY A 54 14.80 -8.81 -3.69
CA GLY A 54 15.49 -8.84 -2.40
C GLY A 54 14.83 -7.96 -1.32
N GLN A 55 13.98 -6.99 -1.70
CA GLN A 55 13.17 -6.22 -0.76
C GLN A 55 12.17 -7.06 0.05
N PHE A 56 11.81 -8.25 -0.42
CA PHE A 56 10.89 -9.15 0.27
C PHE A 56 11.57 -10.02 1.34
N GLY A 57 12.89 -9.99 1.47
CA GLY A 57 13.64 -10.76 2.47
C GLY A 57 13.55 -12.28 2.28
N ASP A 58 13.84 -13.01 3.37
CA ASP A 58 13.93 -14.48 3.38
C ASP A 58 12.54 -15.16 3.39
N ASP A 59 11.55 -14.53 4.02
CA ASP A 59 10.14 -14.97 3.98
C ASP A 59 9.22 -13.88 3.40
N PRO A 60 9.13 -13.80 2.06
CA PRO A 60 8.26 -12.84 1.37
C PRO A 60 6.79 -12.91 1.77
N LYS A 61 6.32 -14.08 2.22
CA LYS A 61 4.91 -14.26 2.60
C LYS A 61 4.66 -13.64 3.96
N GLU A 62 5.53 -13.92 4.94
CA GLU A 62 5.39 -13.35 6.28
C GLU A 62 5.49 -11.83 6.23
N GLU A 63 6.43 -11.26 5.46
CA GLU A 63 6.58 -9.80 5.29
C GLU A 63 5.29 -9.13 4.80
N VAL A 64 4.62 -9.71 3.79
CA VAL A 64 3.35 -9.18 3.27
C VAL A 64 2.23 -9.29 4.32
N MET A 65 2.18 -10.37 5.09
CA MET A 65 1.15 -10.60 6.11
C MET A 65 1.32 -9.67 7.32
N VAL A 66 2.56 -9.44 7.77
CA VAL A 66 2.86 -8.50 8.85
C VAL A 66 2.52 -7.08 8.40
N LEU A 67 2.92 -6.71 7.17
CA LEU A 67 2.67 -5.38 6.63
C LEU A 67 1.17 -5.09 6.44
N GLU A 68 0.34 -6.11 6.19
CA GLU A 68 -1.11 -5.94 6.06
C GLU A 68 -1.74 -5.34 7.32
N ARG A 69 -1.30 -5.76 8.51
CA ARG A 69 -1.79 -5.20 9.77
C ARG A 69 -1.45 -3.71 9.90
N ILE A 70 -0.22 -3.34 9.53
CA ILE A 70 0.25 -1.95 9.54
C ILE A 70 -0.53 -1.13 8.50
N LEU A 71 -0.75 -1.68 7.30
CA LEU A 71 -1.52 -1.04 6.24
C LEU A 71 -2.95 -0.73 6.70
N LEU A 72 -3.66 -1.70 7.26
CA LEU A 72 -5.03 -1.54 7.76
C LEU A 72 -5.14 -0.43 8.82
N GLN A 73 -4.21 -0.39 9.77
CA GLN A 73 -4.15 0.65 10.79
C GLN A 73 -3.85 2.03 10.17
N THR A 74 -2.91 2.07 9.21
CA THR A 74 -2.47 3.32 8.56
C THR A 74 -3.61 3.97 7.77
N ILE A 75 -4.37 3.18 7.00
CA ILE A 75 -5.54 3.68 6.27
C ILE A 75 -6.79 3.78 7.15
N LYS A 76 -6.65 3.58 8.47
CA LYS A 76 -7.74 3.69 9.46
C LYS A 76 -8.96 2.81 9.15
N PHE A 77 -8.73 1.65 8.53
CA PHE A 77 -9.80 0.78 8.03
C PHE A 77 -10.78 1.46 7.07
N ASP A 78 -10.40 2.59 6.45
CA ASP A 78 -11.14 3.22 5.36
C ASP A 78 -10.84 2.47 4.05
N LEU A 79 -11.59 1.39 3.84
CA LEU A 79 -11.40 0.47 2.72
C LEU A 79 -12.21 0.87 1.48
N GLN A 80 -13.28 1.66 1.62
CA GLN A 80 -14.14 2.05 0.51
C GLN A 80 -13.53 3.22 -0.25
N VAL A 81 -13.05 2.97 -1.47
CA VAL A 81 -12.42 3.99 -2.30
C VAL A 81 -13.11 4.05 -3.65
N GLU A 82 -13.62 5.23 -4.00
CA GLU A 82 -14.17 5.47 -5.33
C GLU A 82 -13.06 5.94 -6.30
N HIS A 83 -13.21 5.59 -7.57
CA HIS A 83 -12.23 5.90 -8.61
C HIS A 83 -12.82 6.74 -9.74
N PRO A 84 -12.01 7.56 -10.46
CA PRO A 84 -12.51 8.45 -11.51
C PRO A 84 -13.25 7.74 -12.65
N TYR A 85 -13.00 6.44 -12.88
CA TYR A 85 -13.60 5.66 -13.97
C TYR A 85 -15.12 5.69 -13.97
N GLN A 86 -15.77 5.55 -12.81
CA GLN A 86 -17.23 5.51 -12.74
C GLN A 86 -17.86 6.86 -13.11
N PHE A 87 -17.20 7.95 -12.71
CA PHE A 87 -17.62 9.32 -12.97
C PHE A 87 -17.38 9.69 -14.43
N LEU A 88 -16.24 9.30 -15.00
CA LEU A 88 -15.95 9.46 -16.43
C LEU A 88 -17.08 8.86 -17.29
N LEU A 89 -17.49 7.62 -17.01
CA LEU A 89 -18.58 6.97 -17.73
C LEU A 89 -19.94 7.65 -17.50
N LYS A 90 -20.22 8.05 -16.26
CA LYS A 90 -21.47 8.75 -15.88
C LYS A 90 -21.60 10.11 -16.58
N TYR A 91 -20.53 10.87 -16.68
CA TYR A 91 -20.52 12.20 -17.30
C TYR A 91 -20.54 12.10 -18.82
N ALA A 92 -19.73 11.20 -19.41
CA ALA A 92 -19.71 11.00 -20.85
C ALA A 92 -21.07 10.57 -21.42
N LYS A 93 -21.86 9.77 -20.68
CA LYS A 93 -23.22 9.37 -21.08
C LYS A 93 -24.19 10.55 -21.21
N GLN A 94 -23.91 11.68 -20.59
CA GLN A 94 -24.78 12.88 -20.64
C GLN A 94 -24.43 13.80 -21.82
N LEU A 95 -23.32 13.54 -22.52
CA LEU A 95 -22.90 14.30 -23.69
C LEU A 95 -23.73 13.90 -24.92
N LYS A 96 -24.21 14.90 -25.68
CA LYS A 96 -25.07 14.74 -26.87
C LYS A 96 -24.37 15.15 -28.16
N GLY A 97 -23.12 14.72 -28.32
CA GLY A 97 -22.29 14.97 -29.50
C GLY A 97 -22.24 13.77 -30.46
N ASP A 98 -21.32 13.87 -31.42
CA ASP A 98 -20.97 12.75 -32.30
C ASP A 98 -20.48 11.55 -31.48
N LYS A 99 -21.10 10.38 -31.68
CA LYS A 99 -20.83 9.17 -30.89
C LYS A 99 -19.39 8.70 -31.02
N ASN A 100 -18.79 8.81 -32.20
CA ASN A 100 -17.42 8.37 -32.45
C ASN A 100 -16.42 9.32 -31.77
N LYS A 101 -16.69 10.63 -31.79
CA LYS A 101 -15.89 11.61 -31.04
C LYS A 101 -15.98 11.40 -29.54
N ILE A 102 -17.18 11.16 -29.00
CA ILE A 102 -17.37 10.87 -27.57
C ILE A 102 -16.66 9.57 -27.18
N GLN A 103 -16.77 8.52 -27.99
CA GLN A 103 -16.07 7.26 -27.74
C GLN A 103 -14.55 7.47 -27.69
N LYS A 104 -13.99 8.23 -28.64
CA LYS A 104 -12.56 8.57 -28.66
C LYS A 104 -12.17 9.41 -27.44
N LEU A 105 -12.99 10.38 -27.04
CA LEU A 105 -12.79 11.18 -25.83
C LEU A 105 -12.67 10.27 -24.60
N VAL A 106 -13.64 9.38 -24.39
CA VAL A 106 -13.67 8.46 -23.23
C VAL A 106 -12.48 7.52 -23.25
N GLN A 107 -12.11 6.98 -24.40
CA GLN A 107 -10.96 6.09 -24.52
C GLN A 107 -9.65 6.78 -24.12
N MET A 108 -9.43 8.01 -24.59
CA MET A 108 -8.24 8.78 -24.20
C MET A 108 -8.29 9.19 -22.72
N ALA A 109 -9.44 9.67 -22.25
CA ALA A 109 -9.63 10.05 -20.85
C ALA A 109 -9.40 8.86 -19.90
N TRP A 110 -9.82 7.65 -20.28
CA TRP A 110 -9.57 6.42 -19.51
C TRP A 110 -8.08 6.16 -19.34
N THR A 111 -7.29 6.29 -20.41
CA THR A 111 -5.83 6.18 -20.34
C THR A 111 -5.24 7.23 -19.40
N PHE A 112 -5.71 8.48 -19.47
CA PHE A 112 -5.26 9.51 -18.53
C PHE A 112 -5.66 9.24 -17.08
N VAL A 113 -6.77 8.55 -16.81
CA VAL A 113 -7.05 8.06 -15.45
C VAL A 113 -5.98 7.05 -15.01
N ASN A 114 -5.61 6.09 -15.86
CA ASN A 114 -4.53 5.15 -15.54
C ASN A 114 -3.22 5.89 -15.20
N ASP A 115 -2.87 6.89 -16.01
CA ASP A 115 -1.66 7.70 -15.81
C ASP A 115 -1.73 8.52 -14.52
N SER A 116 -2.91 9.09 -14.19
CA SER A 116 -3.10 9.85 -12.96
C SER A 116 -2.80 9.04 -11.70
N LEU A 117 -2.98 7.71 -11.73
CA LEU A 117 -2.68 6.81 -10.60
C LEU A 117 -1.17 6.65 -10.37
N CYS A 118 -0.32 7.01 -11.33
CA CYS A 118 1.13 7.07 -11.17
C CYS A 118 1.61 8.38 -10.52
N THR A 119 0.71 9.35 -10.36
CA THR A 119 0.96 10.64 -9.69
C THR A 119 0.34 10.65 -8.28
N THR A 120 0.46 11.76 -7.57
CA THR A 120 -0.21 11.98 -6.28
C THR A 120 -1.61 12.61 -6.40
N LEU A 121 -2.18 12.71 -7.62
CA LEU A 121 -3.48 13.36 -7.84
C LEU A 121 -4.61 12.77 -6.99
N SER A 122 -4.61 11.44 -6.76
CA SER A 122 -5.59 10.76 -5.88
C SER A 122 -5.52 11.17 -4.39
N LEU A 123 -4.49 11.92 -4.00
CA LEU A 123 -4.35 12.51 -2.67
C LEU A 123 -4.70 14.00 -2.64
N GLN A 124 -4.82 14.64 -3.81
CA GLN A 124 -5.02 16.08 -3.96
C GLN A 124 -6.48 16.42 -4.28
N TRP A 125 -7.14 15.59 -5.11
CA TRP A 125 -8.45 15.90 -5.68
C TRP A 125 -9.39 14.70 -5.63
N GLU A 126 -10.69 14.99 -5.48
CA GLU A 126 -11.77 14.01 -5.53
C GLU A 126 -11.85 13.34 -6.91
N PRO A 127 -12.28 12.06 -6.98
CA PRO A 127 -12.33 11.31 -8.24
C PRO A 127 -13.24 11.94 -9.30
N GLU A 128 -14.28 12.66 -8.90
CA GLU A 128 -15.16 13.45 -9.76
C GLU A 128 -14.40 14.56 -10.51
N ILE A 129 -13.54 15.28 -9.80
CA ILE A 129 -12.74 16.38 -10.35
C ILE A 129 -11.69 15.82 -11.32
N ILE A 130 -11.01 14.73 -10.93
CA ILE A 130 -10.06 14.04 -11.81
C ILE A 130 -10.76 13.57 -13.10
N ALA A 131 -11.97 13.00 -13.00
CA ALA A 131 -12.75 12.56 -14.16
C ALA A 131 -13.06 13.70 -15.14
N VAL A 132 -13.44 14.88 -14.62
CA VAL A 132 -13.64 16.08 -15.43
C VAL A 132 -12.32 16.56 -16.06
N ALA A 133 -11.23 16.56 -15.30
CA ALA A 133 -9.92 17.01 -15.79
C ALA A 133 -9.39 16.13 -16.93
N VAL A 134 -9.54 14.80 -16.85
CA VAL A 134 -9.10 13.90 -17.95
C VAL A 134 -9.97 14.03 -19.19
N MET A 135 -11.26 14.32 -19.04
CA MET A 135 -12.14 14.66 -20.18
C MET A 135 -11.73 15.99 -20.79
N TYR A 136 -11.43 16.99 -19.96
CA TYR A 136 -10.92 18.28 -20.41
C TYR A 136 -9.61 18.12 -21.21
N LEU A 137 -8.65 17.35 -20.68
CA LEU A 137 -7.37 17.06 -21.34
C LEU A 137 -7.57 16.37 -22.70
N ALA A 138 -8.39 15.31 -22.72
CA ALA A 138 -8.69 14.57 -23.95
C ALA A 138 -9.37 15.46 -25.00
N GLY A 139 -10.28 16.34 -24.56
CA GLY A 139 -10.93 17.33 -25.41
C GLY A 139 -9.93 18.30 -26.04
N ARG A 140 -9.04 18.88 -25.23
CA ARG A 140 -7.98 19.80 -25.69
C ARG A 140 -7.05 19.13 -26.72
N LEU A 141 -6.59 17.90 -26.46
CA LEU A 141 -5.70 17.17 -27.38
C LEU A 141 -6.38 16.75 -28.68
N CYS A 142 -7.67 16.41 -28.62
CA CYS A 142 -8.45 16.08 -29.81
C CYS A 142 -9.01 17.29 -30.55
N LYS A 143 -8.87 18.50 -29.98
CA LYS A 143 -9.54 19.73 -30.45
C LYS A 143 -11.07 19.55 -30.53
N PHE A 144 -11.64 18.94 -29.50
CA PHE A 144 -13.08 18.76 -29.35
C PHE A 144 -13.69 19.85 -28.47
N GLU A 145 -14.71 20.52 -29.00
CA GLU A 145 -15.51 21.50 -28.25
C GLU A 145 -16.59 20.79 -27.42
N ILE A 146 -16.20 20.26 -26.25
CA ILE A 146 -17.10 19.50 -25.37
C ILE A 146 -18.33 20.34 -24.95
N GLN A 147 -18.18 21.67 -24.87
CA GLN A 147 -19.27 22.60 -24.56
C GLN A 147 -20.48 22.43 -25.50
N GLU A 148 -20.24 22.18 -26.79
CA GLU A 148 -21.29 21.98 -27.81
C GLU A 148 -22.08 20.68 -27.58
N TRP A 149 -21.53 19.74 -26.81
CA TRP A 149 -22.18 18.46 -26.53
C TRP A 149 -23.03 18.51 -25.25
N THR A 150 -23.08 19.65 -24.57
CA THR A 150 -23.88 19.82 -23.36
C THR A 150 -25.28 20.36 -23.69
N SER A 151 -26.30 19.86 -22.99
CA SER A 151 -27.70 20.24 -23.27
C SER A 151 -28.16 21.51 -22.57
N LYS A 152 -27.33 22.08 -21.68
CA LYS A 152 -27.75 23.08 -20.70
C LYS A 152 -27.00 24.39 -20.94
N PRO A 153 -27.59 25.37 -21.66
CA PRO A 153 -26.94 26.65 -21.97
C PRO A 153 -26.73 27.54 -20.75
N MET A 154 -27.26 27.16 -19.58
CA MET A 154 -27.14 27.93 -18.33
C MET A 154 -25.75 27.89 -17.69
N TYR A 155 -24.90 26.92 -18.06
CA TYR A 155 -23.55 26.82 -17.51
C TYR A 155 -22.54 27.50 -18.42
N ARG A 156 -21.67 28.34 -17.84
CA ARG A 156 -20.60 28.99 -18.60
C ARG A 156 -19.51 28.00 -18.98
N ARG A 157 -19.28 26.99 -18.15
CA ARG A 157 -18.31 25.92 -18.39
C ARG A 157 -19.01 24.58 -18.39
N TRP A 158 -18.68 23.73 -19.37
CA TRP A 158 -19.38 22.46 -19.61
C TRP A 158 -19.37 21.52 -18.41
N TRP A 159 -18.35 21.63 -17.55
CA TRP A 159 -18.17 20.77 -16.38
C TRP A 159 -18.96 21.21 -15.15
N GLU A 160 -19.49 22.44 -15.11
CA GLU A 160 -20.29 22.95 -13.98
C GLU A 160 -21.59 22.17 -13.75
N GLN A 161 -22.05 21.43 -14.77
CA GLN A 161 -23.19 20.52 -14.62
C GLN A 161 -22.85 19.23 -13.85
N PHE A 162 -21.55 18.92 -13.67
CA PHE A 162 -21.05 17.69 -13.04
C PHE A 162 -20.40 17.97 -11.69
N VAL A 163 -19.59 19.03 -11.61
CA VAL A 163 -18.85 19.45 -10.41
C VAL A 163 -19.02 20.95 -10.22
N GLN A 164 -19.32 21.38 -8.99
CA GLN A 164 -19.54 22.79 -8.66
C GLN A 164 -18.22 23.47 -8.27
N ASP A 165 -18.11 24.77 -8.53
CA ASP A 165 -17.02 25.64 -8.07
C ASP A 165 -15.58 25.19 -8.42
N VAL A 166 -15.41 24.41 -9.50
CA VAL A 166 -14.08 24.01 -10.00
C VAL A 166 -13.56 25.02 -11.02
N PRO A 167 -12.52 25.82 -10.68
CA PRO A 167 -11.91 26.76 -11.61
C PRO A 167 -11.15 26.02 -12.72
N VAL A 168 -11.00 26.67 -13.88
CA VAL A 168 -10.25 26.08 -15.01
C VAL A 168 -8.79 25.81 -14.65
N ASP A 169 -8.20 26.65 -13.81
CA ASP A 169 -6.80 26.55 -13.39
C ASP A 169 -6.53 25.23 -12.64
N VAL A 170 -7.51 24.71 -11.89
CA VAL A 170 -7.43 23.39 -11.24
C VAL A 170 -7.41 22.28 -12.29
N LEU A 171 -8.25 22.37 -13.33
CA LEU A 171 -8.22 21.38 -14.41
C LEU A 171 -6.89 21.42 -15.16
N GLU A 172 -6.37 22.62 -15.44
CA GLU A 172 -5.09 22.78 -16.11
C GLU A 172 -3.93 22.27 -15.26
N ASP A 173 -3.91 22.51 -13.94
CA ASP A 173 -2.90 21.94 -13.04
C ASP A 173 -2.91 20.40 -13.07
N ILE A 174 -4.09 19.78 -12.95
CA ILE A 174 -4.23 18.32 -13.06
C ILE A 174 -3.72 17.82 -14.43
N CYS A 175 -4.04 18.54 -15.50
CA CYS A 175 -3.57 18.19 -16.85
C CYS A 175 -2.03 18.25 -16.94
N HIS A 176 -1.39 19.29 -16.41
CA HIS A 176 0.06 19.43 -16.42
C HIS A 176 0.73 18.28 -15.65
N GLN A 177 0.23 17.94 -14.45
CA GLN A 177 0.75 16.82 -13.66
C GLN A 177 0.67 15.47 -14.41
N ILE A 178 -0.39 15.24 -15.20
CA ILE A 178 -0.50 14.04 -16.05
C ILE A 178 0.48 14.11 -17.24
N LEU A 179 0.57 15.26 -17.92
CA LEU A 179 1.43 15.44 -19.08
C LEU A 179 2.93 15.38 -18.73
N ASP A 180 3.31 15.70 -17.50
CA ASP A 180 4.67 15.58 -16.99
C ASP A 180 5.22 14.14 -17.11
N LEU A 181 4.35 13.12 -17.00
CA LEU A 181 4.74 11.72 -17.20
C LEU A 181 5.26 11.45 -18.63
N TYR A 182 4.72 12.16 -19.61
CA TYR A 182 5.10 12.03 -21.03
C TYR A 182 6.32 12.87 -21.39
N SER A 183 6.53 13.98 -20.68
CA SER A 183 7.73 14.82 -20.81
C SER A 183 8.96 14.13 -20.20
N GLN A 184 8.79 13.51 -19.03
CA GLN A 184 9.84 12.80 -18.33
C GLN A 184 10.16 11.44 -18.96
N GLY A 185 9.18 10.77 -19.59
CA GLY A 185 9.41 9.50 -20.30
C GLY A 185 10.39 9.58 -21.49
N LYS A 186 10.70 10.79 -21.99
CA LYS A 186 11.78 11.01 -22.98
C LYS A 186 13.17 11.09 -22.34
N GLN A 187 13.25 11.32 -21.03
CA GLN A 187 14.47 11.17 -20.24
C GLN A 187 14.47 9.74 -19.69
N GLN A 188 15.19 8.84 -20.37
CA GLN A 188 15.35 7.46 -19.93
C GLN A 188 15.63 7.39 -18.43
N MET A 189 14.91 6.50 -17.74
CA MET A 189 15.28 5.98 -16.42
C MET A 189 16.81 5.76 -16.40
N PRO A 190 17.57 6.41 -15.49
CA PRO A 190 18.99 6.14 -15.41
C PRO A 190 19.16 4.66 -15.13
N HIS A 191 19.71 3.93 -16.11
CA HIS A 191 20.34 2.65 -15.86
C HIS A 191 21.40 2.90 -14.80
N HIS A 192 21.10 2.60 -13.53
CA HIS A 192 22.10 2.53 -12.49
C HIS A 192 23.02 1.36 -12.81
N THR A 193 24.15 1.67 -13.45
CA THR A 193 25.37 0.88 -13.36
C THR A 193 25.75 0.74 -11.88
N PRO A 194 26.11 -0.47 -11.40
CA PRO A 194 26.50 -0.65 -10.01
C PRO A 194 27.94 -0.13 -9.82
N HIS A 195 28.09 1.17 -9.59
CA HIS A 195 29.34 1.74 -9.11
C HIS A 195 29.15 2.45 -7.77
N GLN A 196 29.69 1.78 -6.75
CA GLN A 196 30.26 2.30 -5.50
C GLN A 196 29.43 3.31 -4.70
N LEU A 197 28.83 2.80 -3.62
CA LEU A 197 28.47 3.58 -2.44
C LEU A 197 29.70 4.34 -1.93
N GLN A 198 29.82 5.62 -2.30
CA GLN A 198 30.70 6.54 -1.59
C GLN A 198 30.08 6.81 -0.22
N GLN A 199 30.85 6.50 0.83
CA GLN A 199 30.52 6.80 2.21
C GLN A 199 30.28 8.31 2.40
N PRO A 200 29.37 8.72 3.30
CA PRO A 200 29.22 10.13 3.62
C PRO A 200 30.50 10.67 4.29
N PRO A 201 30.86 11.96 4.05
CA PRO A 201 32.06 12.55 4.60
C PRO A 201 32.04 12.56 6.14
N SER A 202 33.17 12.20 6.73
CA SER A 202 33.42 12.20 8.16
C SER A 202 33.28 13.59 8.76
N LEU A 203 32.41 13.73 9.76
CA LEU A 203 32.34 14.92 10.61
C LEU A 203 33.67 15.07 11.37
N GLN A 204 34.46 16.08 11.02
CA GLN A 204 35.68 16.42 11.74
C GLN A 204 35.42 17.37 12.92
N SER A 205 36.19 17.10 13.98
CA SER A 205 36.66 17.96 15.08
C SER A 205 35.64 18.53 16.07
N ALA A 206 35.63 17.93 17.27
CA ALA A 206 35.26 18.62 18.51
C ALA A 206 36.43 19.52 19.00
N PRO A 207 36.18 20.67 19.64
CA PRO A 207 37.23 21.53 20.17
C PRO A 207 37.91 20.93 21.41
N GLN A 208 39.24 21.08 21.48
CA GLN A 208 40.10 20.65 22.60
C GLN A 208 39.81 21.45 23.88
N ALA A 209 39.77 20.75 25.02
CA ALA A 209 39.86 21.36 26.36
C ALA A 209 41.29 21.18 26.93
N PRO A 210 41.81 22.11 27.76
CA PRO A 210 43.19 22.08 28.26
C PRO A 210 43.43 21.04 29.37
N PRO A 211 44.70 20.64 29.62
CA PRO A 211 45.02 19.53 30.52
C PRO A 211 45.10 19.95 31.99
N VAL A 212 44.58 19.12 32.90
CA VAL A 212 44.80 19.23 34.35
C VAL A 212 45.45 17.95 34.87
N GLN A 213 46.48 18.14 35.69
CA GLN A 213 47.46 17.17 36.18
C GLN A 213 46.90 16.08 37.12
N GLN A 214 47.61 14.95 37.13
CA GLN A 214 47.44 13.77 37.98
C GLN A 214 47.53 14.05 39.49
N SER A 215 46.68 13.39 40.27
CA SER A 215 46.89 13.05 41.69
C SER A 215 46.08 11.79 42.05
N GLN A 216 46.56 11.05 43.06
CA GLN A 216 46.43 9.61 43.30
C GLN A 216 45.07 9.08 43.83
N GLN A 217 44.88 7.74 43.67
CA GLN A 217 43.81 6.88 44.19
C GLN A 217 43.64 6.90 45.73
N PRO A 218 42.52 6.39 46.29
CA PRO A 218 42.44 4.97 46.69
C PRO A 218 41.13 4.23 46.34
N GLN A 219 41.25 2.89 46.33
CA GLN A 219 40.27 1.85 46.01
C GLN A 219 39.10 1.72 47.02
N SER A 220 37.90 1.40 46.50
CA SER A 220 36.84 0.52 47.06
C SER A 220 35.57 0.80 46.24
N SER A 221 34.98 -0.11 45.47
CA SER A 221 34.22 -1.26 45.98
C SER A 221 33.69 -2.08 44.79
N GLU A 222 34.31 -3.22 44.50
CA GLU A 222 33.73 -4.31 43.71
C GLU A 222 33.03 -5.27 44.66
N GLN A 223 31.74 -5.03 44.95
CA GLN A 223 30.87 -5.99 45.63
C GLN A 223 29.41 -5.63 45.30
N SER A 224 28.96 -5.87 44.06
CA SER A 224 27.52 -5.80 43.72
C SER A 224 27.09 -6.62 42.50
N GLN A 225 27.97 -7.37 41.82
CA GLN A 225 27.59 -8.13 40.61
C GLN A 225 27.52 -9.67 40.77
N ALA A 226 27.76 -10.22 41.97
CA ALA A 226 27.69 -11.66 42.20
C ALA A 226 26.33 -12.17 42.73
N GLN A 227 25.32 -11.31 42.89
CA GLN A 227 24.06 -11.67 43.57
C GLN A 227 22.82 -11.75 42.66
N GLN A 228 22.91 -11.35 41.39
CA GLN A 228 21.78 -11.43 40.44
C GLN A 228 21.79 -12.66 39.52
N GLN A 229 22.82 -13.50 39.56
CA GLN A 229 22.89 -14.74 38.75
C GLN A 229 22.37 -16.00 39.48
N LYS A 230 22.03 -15.93 40.77
CA LYS A 230 21.52 -17.08 41.54
C LYS A 230 20.00 -17.20 41.58
N GLU A 231 19.24 -16.14 41.33
CA GLU A 231 17.76 -16.19 41.36
C GLU A 231 17.14 -16.71 40.06
N SER A 232 17.82 -16.58 38.91
CA SER A 232 17.26 -17.05 37.62
C SER A 232 17.36 -18.57 37.39
N GLN A 233 18.14 -19.31 38.20
CA GLN A 233 18.25 -20.77 38.07
C GLN A 233 17.27 -21.56 38.96
N GLN A 234 16.70 -20.95 40.00
CA GLN A 234 15.70 -21.62 40.85
C GLN A 234 14.28 -21.60 40.24
N SER A 235 13.94 -20.57 39.46
CA SER A 235 12.63 -20.43 38.82
C SER A 235 12.39 -21.46 37.71
N THR A 236 13.46 -21.90 37.03
CA THR A 236 13.37 -22.84 35.90
C THR A 236 13.15 -24.29 36.36
N GLN A 237 13.57 -24.65 37.58
CA GLN A 237 13.37 -26.00 38.14
C GLN A 237 11.96 -26.21 38.71
N GLN A 238 11.29 -25.17 39.21
CA GLN A 238 9.91 -25.30 39.72
C GLN A 238 8.85 -25.41 38.61
N GLN A 239 9.08 -24.83 37.43
CA GLN A 239 8.12 -24.89 36.32
C GLN A 239 8.12 -26.23 35.56
N GLN A 240 9.22 -26.97 35.54
CA GLN A 240 9.28 -28.31 34.95
C GLN A 240 8.63 -29.39 35.81
N GLN A 241 8.50 -29.18 37.13
CA GLN A 241 7.89 -30.17 38.02
C GLN A 241 6.34 -30.11 38.03
N GLN A 242 5.74 -28.98 37.68
CA GLN A 242 4.28 -28.85 37.53
C GLN A 242 3.72 -29.42 36.21
N GLN A 243 4.54 -29.55 35.17
CA GLN A 243 4.08 -30.07 33.87
C GLN A 243 4.05 -31.61 33.81
N GLN A 244 4.77 -32.30 34.70
CA GLN A 244 4.73 -33.77 34.80
C GLN A 244 3.55 -34.31 35.62
N THR A 245 2.93 -33.51 36.50
CA THR A 245 1.81 -33.98 37.34
C THR A 245 0.46 -33.97 36.62
N GLN A 246 0.30 -33.21 35.53
CA GLN A 246 -0.94 -33.19 34.73
C GLN A 246 -1.02 -34.28 33.65
N ALA A 247 0.09 -34.95 33.31
CA ALA A 247 0.12 -35.97 32.25
C ALA A 247 -0.32 -37.38 32.71
N GLN A 248 -0.61 -37.59 34.00
CA GLN A 248 -0.93 -38.93 34.55
C GLN A 248 -2.42 -39.18 34.91
N GLN A 249 -3.33 -38.22 34.72
CA GLN A 249 -4.77 -38.43 35.03
C GLN A 249 -5.69 -38.74 33.83
N SER A 250 -5.15 -38.87 32.61
CA SER A 250 -5.97 -39.09 31.40
C SER A 250 -5.82 -40.48 30.80
N LYS A 251 -6.15 -41.55 31.56
CA LYS A 251 -6.40 -42.88 30.98
C LYS A 251 -7.57 -43.58 31.66
N LYS A 252 -8.74 -43.54 31.02
CA LYS A 252 -9.82 -44.54 31.15
C LYS A 252 -10.45 -44.80 29.77
N PRO A 253 -10.88 -46.03 29.45
CA PRO A 253 -11.16 -46.46 28.07
C PRO A 253 -12.59 -46.16 27.62
N SER A 254 -12.75 -45.86 26.33
CA SER A 254 -14.05 -45.70 25.65
C SER A 254 -14.69 -47.06 25.29
N PRO A 255 -16.02 -47.21 25.34
CA PRO A 255 -16.70 -48.48 25.06
C PRO A 255 -17.02 -48.70 23.57
N GLN A 256 -17.18 -49.98 23.21
CA GLN A 256 -17.43 -50.54 21.88
C GLN A 256 -18.75 -50.10 21.22
N SER A 257 -18.74 -50.06 19.89
CA SER A 257 -19.85 -49.77 18.97
C SER A 257 -20.86 -50.92 18.85
N SER A 258 -22.17 -50.61 18.85
CA SER A 258 -23.27 -51.53 18.52
C SER A 258 -23.83 -51.30 17.10
N PRO A 259 -24.49 -52.29 16.45
CA PRO A 259 -24.80 -52.29 15.01
C PRO A 259 -26.16 -51.63 14.63
N PRO A 260 -26.46 -51.41 13.33
CA PRO A 260 -27.51 -50.47 12.89
C PRO A 260 -28.94 -51.02 12.98
N ARG A 261 -29.90 -50.11 13.26
CA ARG A 261 -31.34 -50.40 13.39
C ARG A 261 -32.08 -50.12 12.06
N GLN A 262 -32.82 -51.10 11.57
CA GLN A 262 -33.64 -51.04 10.36
C GLN A 262 -34.81 -50.05 10.48
N ILE A 263 -35.03 -49.27 9.41
CA ILE A 263 -36.19 -48.38 9.22
C ILE A 263 -37.35 -49.21 8.65
N LYS A 264 -38.47 -49.30 9.37
CA LYS A 264 -39.77 -49.77 8.86
C LYS A 264 -40.62 -48.58 8.44
N ARG A 265 -41.11 -48.61 7.19
CA ARG A 265 -42.22 -47.77 6.68
C ARG A 265 -43.53 -48.11 7.40
N PRO A 266 -44.46 -47.15 7.56
CA PRO A 266 -45.88 -47.47 7.57
C PRO A 266 -46.52 -47.17 6.21
N ALA A 267 -47.39 -48.08 5.80
CA ALA A 267 -48.45 -47.85 4.83
C ALA A 267 -49.73 -47.53 5.61
N VAL A 268 -50.45 -46.48 5.20
CA VAL A 268 -51.88 -46.39 4.77
C VAL A 268 -52.11 -44.92 4.44
#